data_AF-A0A0V0PVJ2-F1
#
_entry.id   AF-A0A0V0PVJ2-F1
#
_cell.length_a   1.000
_cell.length_b   1.000
_cell.length_c   1.000
_cell.angle_alpha   90.00
_cell.angle_beta   90.00
_cell.angle_gamma   90.00
#
_symmetry.space_group_name_H-M   'P 1'
#
loop_
_entity.id
_entity.type
_entity.pdbx_description
1 polymer ?
#
loop_
_entity_poly.entity_id
_entity_poly.type
_entity_poly.pdbx_seq_one_letter_code
_entity_poly.pdbx_strand_id
1 'polypeptide(L)' 'MNNRNLAFFCGLAAGFALKGACDALARPAPGRGPRQDLPRQNIRPAGRRRMENPPRDWDIVDEQSDESFPASDPPGNY' A
#
# COMPACT_ATOMS: atom_id res chain seq x y z
N MET A 1 3.43 -18.48 51.89
CA MET A 1 3.05 -17.33 51.01
C MET A 1 1.64 -16.91 51.37
N ASN A 2 1.38 -15.61 51.51
CA ASN A 2 0.07 -15.15 51.99
C ASN A 2 -0.91 -14.99 50.82
N ASN A 3 -2.15 -15.42 51.04
CA ASN A 3 -3.29 -15.27 50.11
C ASN A 3 -3.45 -13.85 49.56
N ARG A 4 -3.20 -12.80 50.36
CA ARG A 4 -3.23 -11.40 49.91
C ARG A 4 -2.19 -11.07 48.84
N ASN A 5 -1.00 -11.68 48.90
CA ASN A 5 0.05 -11.49 47.89
C ASN A 5 -0.27 -12.29 46.62
N LEU A 6 -0.82 -13.51 46.77
CA LEU A 6 -1.30 -14.32 45.65
C LEU A 6 -2.39 -13.57 44.86
N ALA A 7 -3.39 -13.01 45.54
CA ALA A 7 -4.43 -12.19 44.92
C ALA A 7 -3.86 -10.99 44.15
N PHE A 8 -2.83 -10.32 44.70
CA PHE A 8 -2.17 -9.19 44.04
C PHE A 8 -1.47 -9.61 42.75
N PHE A 9 -0.69 -10.70 42.76
CA PHE A 9 -0.03 -11.21 41.56
C PHE A 9 -1.02 -11.77 40.52
N CYS A 10 -2.10 -12.44 40.96
CA CYS A 10 -3.16 -12.89 40.06
C CYS A 10 -3.89 -11.71 39.40
N GLY A 11 -4.20 -10.64 40.15
CA GLY A 11 -4.81 -9.42 39.60
C GLY A 11 -3.90 -8.71 38.59
N LEU A 12 -2.61 -8.61 38.89
CA LEU A 12 -1.61 -8.04 37.98
C LEU A 12 -1.48 -8.88 36.69
N ALA A 13 -1.39 -10.21 36.81
CA ALA A 13 -1.34 -11.11 35.65
C ALA A 13 -2.62 -11.03 34.79
N ALA A 14 -3.80 -10.97 35.42
CA ALA A 14 -5.07 -10.80 34.72
C ALA A 14 -5.15 -9.45 33.98
N GLY A 15 -4.62 -8.37 34.57
CA GLY A 15 -4.52 -7.06 33.92
C GLY A 15 -3.66 -7.08 32.66
N PHE A 16 -2.48 -7.71 32.72
CA PHE A 16 -1.62 -7.87 31.54
C PHE A 16 -2.24 -8.80 30.47
N ALA A 17 -2.91 -9.88 30.88
CA ALA A 17 -3.61 -10.77 29.95
C ALA A 17 -4.77 -10.04 29.23
N LEU A 18 -5.57 -9.26 29.97
CA LEU A 18 -6.66 -8.45 29.41
C LEU A 18 -6.11 -7.38 28.45
N LYS A 19 -5.05 -6.66 28.83
CA LYS A 19 -4.40 -5.68 27.94
C LYS A 19 -3.89 -6.32 26.66
N GLY A 20 -3.22 -7.48 26.76
CA GLY A 20 -2.73 -8.23 25.61
C GLY A 20 -3.85 -8.75 24.69
N ALA A 21 -4.99 -9.17 25.26
CA ALA A 21 -6.16 -9.58 24.49
C ALA A 21 -6.81 -8.39 23.77
N CYS A 22 -7.02 -7.26 24.46
CA CYS A 22 -7.53 -6.03 23.86
C CYS A 22 -6.61 -5.52 22.75
N ASP A 23 -5.30 -5.50 22.97
CA ASP A 23 -4.33 -5.08 21.94
C ASP A 23 -4.28 -6.05 20.77
N ALA A 24 -4.52 -7.35 20.98
CA ALA A 24 -4.61 -8.34 19.91
C ALA A 24 -5.89 -8.19 19.06
N LEU A 25 -7.02 -7.83 19.67
CA LEU A 25 -8.27 -7.51 18.98
C LEU A 25 -8.24 -6.13 18.31
N ALA A 26 -7.49 -5.18 18.87
CA ALA A 26 -7.27 -3.85 18.31
C ALA A 26 -6.15 -3.79 17.27
N ARG A 27 -5.45 -4.90 16.99
CA ARG A 27 -4.60 -4.99 15.80
C ARG A 27 -5.49 -4.79 14.57
N PRO A 28 -5.21 -3.81 13.69
CA PRO A 28 -5.88 -3.79 12.39
C PRO A 28 -5.59 -5.12 11.70
N ALA A 29 -6.61 -5.67 11.02
CA ALA A 29 -6.41 -6.80 10.11
C ALA A 29 -5.23 -6.48 9.19
N PRO A 30 -4.32 -7.44 8.89
CA PRO A 30 -3.08 -7.18 8.18
C PRO A 30 -3.39 -6.43 6.89
N GLY A 31 -3.06 -5.14 6.89
CA GLY A 31 -3.50 -4.25 5.82
C GLY A 31 -2.95 -4.76 4.52
N ARG A 32 -3.80 -4.86 3.48
CA ARG A 32 -3.29 -4.91 2.11
C ARG A 32 -2.63 -3.57 1.86
N GLY A 33 -1.34 -3.48 2.17
CA GLY A 33 -0.48 -2.37 1.78
C GLY A 33 -0.40 -2.25 0.25
N PRO A 34 0.42 -1.34 -0.27
CA PRO A 34 0.77 -1.37 -1.70
C PRO A 34 1.19 -2.80 -2.06
N ARG A 35 0.60 -3.36 -3.12
CA ARG A 35 0.61 -4.81 -3.43
C ARG A 35 2.00 -5.26 -3.92
N GLN A 36 2.95 -5.36 -3.00
CA GLN A 36 4.35 -5.71 -3.25
C GLN A 36 4.50 -7.16 -3.76
N ASP A 37 3.61 -8.06 -3.35
CA ASP A 37 3.60 -9.47 -3.77
C ASP A 37 2.82 -9.75 -5.07
N LEU A 38 2.37 -8.71 -5.80
CA LEU A 38 2.05 -8.92 -7.20
C LEU A 38 3.38 -9.17 -7.94
N PRO A 39 3.51 -10.24 -8.76
CA PRO A 39 4.71 -10.43 -9.56
C PRO A 39 4.91 -9.16 -10.39
N ARG A 40 6.04 -8.47 -10.14
CA ARG A 40 6.34 -7.10 -10.59
C ARG A 40 5.69 -6.84 -11.94
N GLN A 41 4.55 -6.13 -11.94
CA GLN A 41 3.67 -6.11 -13.10
C GLN A 41 4.47 -5.72 -14.33
N ASN A 42 4.25 -6.42 -15.44
CA ASN A 42 4.93 -6.12 -16.70
C ASN A 42 4.34 -4.81 -17.24
N ILE A 43 4.78 -3.69 -16.65
CA ILE A 43 4.37 -2.33 -17.01
C ILE A 43 4.83 -2.13 -18.44
N ARG A 44 3.84 -2.21 -19.31
CA ARG A 44 3.98 -2.17 -20.75
C ARG A 44 4.44 -0.76 -21.13
N PRO A 45 5.55 -0.59 -21.86
CA PRO A 45 5.98 0.74 -22.28
C PRO A 45 4.85 1.48 -23.04
N ALA A 46 4.76 2.79 -22.79
CA ALA A 46 3.75 3.69 -23.35
C ALA A 46 4.03 4.03 -24.84
N GLY A 47 3.28 5.00 -25.37
CA GLY A 47 3.49 5.55 -26.72
C GLY A 47 3.00 4.69 -27.89
N ARG A 48 2.78 5.36 -29.03
CA ARG A 48 2.09 4.83 -30.21
C ARG A 48 2.62 3.50 -30.74
N ARG A 49 3.95 3.29 -30.74
CA ARG A 49 4.59 2.04 -31.23
C ARG A 49 4.20 0.80 -30.43
N ARG A 50 3.55 0.98 -29.28
CA ARG A 50 3.04 -0.10 -28.44
C ARG A 50 1.52 -0.21 -28.50
N MET A 51 0.77 0.63 -29.20
CA MET A 51 -0.70 0.45 -29.24
C MET A 51 -1.07 -0.78 -30.08
N GLU A 52 -1.86 -1.72 -29.54
CA GLU A 52 -2.37 -2.89 -30.29
C GLU A 52 -3.27 -2.51 -31.48
N ASN A 53 -3.86 -1.30 -31.47
CA ASN A 53 -4.48 -0.67 -32.63
C ASN A 53 -4.17 0.84 -32.59
N PRO A 54 -3.05 1.29 -33.21
CA PRO A 54 -2.66 2.70 -33.17
C PRO A 54 -3.58 3.56 -34.04
N PRO A 55 -3.85 4.82 -33.67
CA PRO A 55 -4.55 5.75 -34.55
C PRO A 55 -3.74 6.03 -35.82
N ARG A 56 -4.41 6.47 -36.89
CA ARG A 56 -3.80 6.76 -38.20
C ARG A 56 -2.86 7.96 -38.15
N ASP A 57 -3.33 8.99 -37.45
CA ASP A 57 -2.62 10.21 -37.14
C ASP A 57 -2.30 10.18 -35.64
N TRP A 58 -1.16 10.76 -35.29
CA TRP A 58 -0.67 10.88 -33.92
C TRP A 58 0.46 11.90 -33.97
N ASP A 59 0.27 13.04 -33.34
CA ASP A 59 1.21 14.16 -33.41
C ASP A 59 1.95 14.41 -32.09
N ILE A 60 2.63 15.55 -32.00
CA ILE A 60 3.41 15.91 -30.81
C ILE A 60 2.50 16.20 -29.60
N VAL A 61 1.30 16.72 -29.80
CA VAL A 61 0.33 17.01 -28.74
C VAL A 61 -0.21 15.72 -28.13
N ASP A 62 -0.43 14.69 -28.95
CA ASP A 62 -0.83 13.36 -28.47
C ASP A 62 0.25 12.73 -27.56
N GLU A 63 1.52 12.73 -28.00
CA GLU A 63 2.62 12.15 -27.21
C GLU A 63 2.88 12.96 -25.92
N GLN A 64 2.88 14.31 -25.97
CA GLN A 64 3.04 15.14 -24.75
C GLN A 64 1.84 15.02 -23.78
N SER A 65 0.67 14.56 -24.25
CA SER A 65 -0.46 14.24 -23.38
C SER A 65 -0.25 12.91 -22.65
N ASP A 66 0.31 11.88 -23.31
CA ASP A 66 0.66 10.57 -22.73
C ASP A 66 1.80 10.71 -21.69
N GLU A 67 2.84 11.51 -22.00
CA GLU A 67 3.98 11.77 -21.09
C GLU A 67 3.59 12.53 -19.80
N SER A 68 2.43 13.19 -19.76
CA SER A 68 2.00 14.00 -18.61
C SER A 68 1.58 13.19 -17.36
N PHE A 69 1.48 11.85 -17.46
CA PHE A 69 1.06 10.98 -16.36
C PHE A 69 2.23 10.18 -15.75
N PRO A 70 2.38 10.11 -14.41
CA PRO A 70 1.42 10.48 -13.37
C PRO A 70 1.68 11.87 -12.73
N ALA A 71 1.56 12.93 -13.53
CA ALA A 71 1.27 14.31 -13.11
C ALA A 71 2.27 15.01 -12.17
N SER A 72 3.19 15.78 -12.75
CA SER A 72 3.44 17.20 -12.38
C SER A 72 4.45 17.88 -13.30
N ASP A 73 5.44 17.14 -13.80
CA ASP A 73 6.46 17.69 -14.69
C ASP A 73 5.85 18.06 -16.06
N PRO A 74 6.15 19.25 -16.61
CA PRO A 74 5.73 19.60 -17.96
C PRO A 74 6.51 18.75 -18.98
N PRO A 75 5.96 18.53 -20.20
CA PRO A 75 6.64 17.84 -21.28
C PRO A 75 8.04 18.44 -21.53
N GLY A 76 9.06 17.58 -21.61
CA GLY A 76 10.49 17.94 -21.56
C GLY A 76 11.07 18.59 -22.83
N ASN A 77 10.28 19.42 -23.50
CA ASN A 77 10.49 19.89 -24.87
C ASN A 77 11.06 21.34 -24.90
N TYR A 78 12.12 21.58 -24.12
CA TYR A 78 12.82 22.87 -23.96
C TYR A 78 14.10 22.98 -24.81
#